data_AF-A0A0R3PM49-F1
#
_entry.id   AF-A0A0R3PM49-F1
#
_cell.length_a   1.000
_cell.length_b   1.000
_cell.length_c   1.000
_cell.angle_alpha   90.00
_cell.angle_beta   90.00
_cell.angle_gamma   90.00
#
_symmetry.space_group_name_H-M   'P 1'
#
loop_
_entity.id
_entity.type
_entity.pdbx_description
1 polymer ?
#
loop_
_entity_poly.entity_id
_entity_poly.type
_entity_poly.pdbx_seq_one_letter_code
_entity_poly.pdbx_strand_id
1 'polypeptide(L)'
;MEEGDRWFEQTQSHVEELDESLRKLLHLSETLTSTRRELAIAQESMSKGLSMLASCEESTALARALSHLTETEENAAALWSKQSEMDSVRFTECLSEYVGLVGSLKELFAERVRVWQNWQSAQQSLARKREQKARLELSGRNDRASSLKDEMDEAVRRMDQLEAEFGDLSKHTREEIGRFEVQRRRDMRQIFIEYLESLIQTHTEMLDVWEKFEPETRSIFA
;
A
#
# COMPACT_ATOMS: atom_id res chain seq x y z
N MET A 1 -18.67 -23.83 -11.75
CA MET A 1 -19.83 -22.98 -11.47
C MET A 1 -19.25 -21.65 -11.04
N GLU A 2 -19.68 -20.52 -11.59
CA GLU A 2 -19.26 -19.22 -11.05
C GLU A 2 -20.27 -18.83 -9.97
N GLU A 3 -19.79 -18.15 -8.95
CA GLU A 3 -20.59 -17.69 -7.82
C GLU A 3 -21.71 -16.73 -8.25
N GLY A 4 -21.53 -16.04 -9.39
CA GLY A 4 -22.55 -15.27 -10.08
C GLY A 4 -22.90 -13.93 -9.44
N ASP A 5 -22.20 -13.54 -8.36
CA ASP A 5 -22.39 -12.24 -7.71
C ASP A 5 -21.49 -11.18 -8.36
N ARG A 6 -22.09 -10.45 -9.31
CA ARG A 6 -21.43 -9.38 -10.06
C ARG A 6 -20.81 -8.30 -9.18
N TRP A 7 -21.37 -8.03 -8.00
CA TRP A 7 -20.80 -7.01 -7.12
C TRP A 7 -19.43 -7.45 -6.59
N PHE A 8 -19.29 -8.71 -6.18
CA PHE A 8 -18.01 -9.24 -5.71
C PHE A 8 -16.97 -9.28 -6.82
N GLU A 9 -17.35 -9.73 -8.02
CA GLU A 9 -16.45 -9.76 -9.18
C GLU A 9 -15.90 -8.36 -9.53
N GLN A 10 -16.79 -7.37 -9.62
CA GLN A 10 -16.40 -5.98 -9.91
C GLN A 10 -15.55 -5.38 -8.81
N THR A 11 -15.94 -5.59 -7.55
CA THR A 11 -15.22 -5.04 -6.40
C THR A 11 -13.84 -5.68 -6.26
N GLN A 12 -13.73 -6.99 -6.47
CA GLN A 12 -12.45 -7.69 -6.43
C GLN A 12 -11.51 -7.19 -7.53
N SER A 13 -12.00 -7.04 -8.77
CA SER A 13 -11.22 -6.43 -9.86
C SER A 13 -10.73 -5.04 -9.49
N HIS A 14 -11.59 -4.21 -8.89
CA HIS A 14 -11.21 -2.87 -8.47
C HIS A 14 -10.14 -2.88 -7.37
N VAL A 15 -10.25 -3.78 -6.40
CA VAL A 15 -9.26 -3.95 -5.31
C VAL A 15 -7.91 -4.43 -5.87
N GLU A 16 -7.91 -5.29 -6.88
CA GLU A 16 -6.69 -5.75 -7.56
C GLU A 16 -6.00 -4.61 -8.32
N GLU A 17 -6.75 -3.80 -9.08
CA GLU A 17 -6.23 -2.61 -9.76
C GLU A 17 -5.67 -1.57 -8.79
N LEU A 18 -6.35 -1.39 -7.64
CA LEU A 18 -5.91 -0.50 -6.58
C LEU A 18 -4.59 -0.99 -5.95
N ASP A 19 -4.48 -2.28 -5.63
CA ASP A 19 -3.25 -2.89 -5.11
C ASP A 19 -2.07 -2.70 -6.07
N GLU A 20 -2.27 -2.95 -7.36
CA GLU A 20 -1.22 -2.76 -8.36
C GLU A 20 -0.77 -1.29 -8.44
N SER A 21 -1.73 -0.37 -8.47
CA SER A 21 -1.46 1.07 -8.56
C SER A 21 -0.73 1.59 -7.32
N LEU A 22 -1.13 1.17 -6.13
CA LEU A 22 -0.51 1.57 -4.88
C LEU A 22 0.89 1.00 -4.71
N ARG A 23 1.14 -0.25 -5.13
CA ARG A 23 2.49 -0.83 -5.10
C ARG A 23 3.45 -0.09 -6.01
N LYS A 24 3.00 0.31 -7.20
CA LYS A 24 3.79 1.17 -8.10
C LYS A 24 4.09 2.52 -7.45
N LEU A 25 3.08 3.14 -6.84
CA LEU A 25 3.26 4.42 -6.14
C LEU A 25 4.22 4.31 -4.95
N LEU A 26 4.09 3.26 -4.14
CA LEU A 26 5.00 2.97 -3.02
C LEU A 26 6.45 2.84 -3.52
N HIS A 27 6.67 2.05 -4.56
CA HIS A 27 8.02 1.89 -5.13
C HIS A 27 8.62 3.21 -5.63
N LEU A 28 7.80 4.05 -6.28
CA LEU A 28 8.23 5.39 -6.70
C LEU A 28 8.55 6.29 -5.49
N SER A 29 7.78 6.19 -4.42
CA SER A 29 8.00 6.92 -3.16
C SER A 29 9.30 6.51 -2.47
N GLU A 30 9.58 5.21 -2.40
CA GLU A 30 10.84 4.66 -1.87
C GLU A 30 12.04 5.15 -2.67
N THR A 31 11.93 5.09 -4.01
CA THR A 31 12.98 5.56 -4.92
C THR A 31 13.23 7.05 -4.73
N LEU A 32 12.16 7.85 -4.68
CA LEU A 32 12.24 9.29 -4.45
C LEU A 32 12.94 9.63 -3.13
N THR A 33 12.56 8.92 -2.05
CA THR A 33 13.16 9.09 -0.72
C THR A 33 14.66 8.74 -0.75
N SER A 34 15.03 7.62 -1.39
CA SER A 34 16.43 7.20 -1.54
C SER A 34 17.24 8.23 -2.31
N THR A 35 16.75 8.66 -3.48
CA THR A 35 17.45 9.64 -4.33
C THR A 35 17.62 10.98 -3.61
N ARG A 36 16.62 11.44 -2.85
CA ARG A 36 16.72 12.69 -2.09
C ARG A 36 17.75 12.58 -0.95
N ARG A 37 17.81 11.43 -0.28
CA ARG A 37 18.84 11.14 0.74
C ARG A 37 20.24 11.11 0.12
N GLU A 38 20.40 10.47 -1.03
CA GLU A 38 21.67 10.44 -1.78
C GLU A 38 22.11 11.84 -2.21
N LEU A 39 21.17 12.69 -2.67
CA LEU A 39 21.43 14.09 -3.00
C LEU A 39 21.96 14.85 -1.78
N ALA A 40 21.32 14.72 -0.63
CA ALA A 40 21.77 15.37 0.60
C ALA A 40 23.21 14.98 0.97
N ILE A 41 23.54 13.68 0.89
CA ILE A 41 24.88 13.17 1.18
C ILE A 41 25.91 13.68 0.17
N ALA A 42 25.57 13.67 -1.12
CA ALA A 42 26.45 14.16 -2.18
C ALA A 42 26.73 15.66 -2.02
N GLN A 43 25.72 16.44 -1.65
CA GLN A 43 25.82 17.87 -1.44
C GLN A 43 26.65 18.20 -0.17
N GLU A 44 26.51 17.43 0.92
CA GLU A 44 27.39 17.55 2.10
C GLU A 44 28.85 17.20 1.77
N SER A 45 29.08 16.21 0.89
CA SER A 45 30.43 15.90 0.40
C SER A 45 31.01 17.06 -0.45
N MET A 46 30.17 17.66 -1.30
CA MET A 46 30.54 18.82 -2.11
C MET A 46 30.89 20.02 -1.22
N SER A 47 30.11 20.31 -0.18
CA SER A 47 30.40 21.44 0.73
C SER A 47 31.76 21.28 1.42
N LYS A 48 32.12 20.06 1.86
CA LYS A 48 33.47 19.78 2.41
C LYS A 48 34.58 20.07 1.39
N GLY A 49 34.37 19.71 0.13
CA GLY A 49 35.28 20.04 -0.96
C GLY A 49 35.43 21.55 -1.17
N LEU A 50 34.31 22.29 -1.16
CA LEU A 50 34.31 23.75 -1.25
C LEU A 50 35.05 24.40 -0.07
N SER A 51 34.85 23.90 1.15
CA SER A 51 35.55 24.37 2.34
C SER A 51 37.07 24.20 2.20
N MET A 52 37.52 23.06 1.66
CA MET A 52 38.95 22.82 1.42
C MET A 52 39.50 23.79 0.37
N LEU A 53 38.77 24.01 -0.73
CA LEU A 53 39.17 24.97 -1.75
C LEU A 53 39.26 26.38 -1.19
N ALA A 54 38.28 26.81 -0.39
CA ALA A 54 38.29 28.11 0.28
C ALA A 54 39.55 28.30 1.16
N SER A 55 40.00 27.23 1.84
CA SER A 55 41.18 27.28 2.71
C SER A 55 42.52 27.38 1.96
N CYS A 56 42.55 26.97 0.70
CA CYS A 56 43.73 27.00 -0.16
C CYS A 56 43.76 28.23 -1.07
N GLU A 57 42.70 29.03 -1.09
CA GLU A 57 42.56 30.17 -2.00
C GLU A 57 43.30 31.41 -1.47
N GLU A 58 44.14 32.00 -2.30
CA GLU A 58 44.95 33.17 -1.94
C GLU A 58 44.14 34.47 -2.05
N SER A 59 43.21 34.54 -3.01
CA SER A 59 42.33 35.69 -3.17
C SER A 59 41.33 35.75 -2.02
N THR A 60 41.47 36.75 -1.14
CA THR A 60 40.56 36.93 0.00
C THR A 60 39.09 37.04 -0.42
N ALA A 61 38.80 37.68 -1.56
CA ALA A 61 37.45 37.80 -2.08
C ALA A 61 36.88 36.44 -2.52
N LEU A 62 37.67 35.65 -3.25
CA LEU A 62 37.25 34.33 -3.72
C LEU A 62 37.16 33.31 -2.58
N ALA A 63 38.11 33.33 -1.63
CA ALA A 63 38.07 32.51 -0.43
C ALA A 63 36.79 32.77 0.38
N ARG A 64 36.43 34.05 0.58
CA ARG A 64 35.17 34.43 1.25
C ARG A 64 33.94 33.90 0.51
N ALA A 65 33.88 34.09 -0.81
CA ALA A 65 32.76 33.59 -1.61
C ALA A 65 32.62 32.06 -1.53
N LEU A 66 33.73 31.33 -1.57
CA LEU A 66 33.73 29.86 -1.41
C LEU A 66 33.30 29.44 -0.01
N SER A 67 33.67 30.17 1.04
CA SER A 67 33.18 29.91 2.40
C SER A 67 31.68 30.13 2.55
N HIS A 68 31.13 31.20 1.98
CA HIS A 68 29.67 31.41 2.00
C HIS A 68 28.93 30.39 1.12
N LEU A 69 29.49 29.98 -0.02
CA LEU A 69 28.92 28.89 -0.82
C LEU A 69 28.94 27.57 -0.04
N THR A 70 30.02 27.30 0.70
CA THR A 70 30.11 26.14 1.59
C THR A 70 28.97 26.13 2.60
N GLU A 71 28.75 27.24 3.32
CA GLU A 71 27.66 27.36 4.29
C GLU A 71 26.28 27.20 3.64
N THR A 72 26.10 27.76 2.44
CA THR A 72 24.85 27.64 1.66
C THR A 72 24.57 26.18 1.29
N GLU A 73 25.58 25.47 0.79
CA GLU A 73 25.46 24.06 0.42
C GLU A 73 25.27 23.15 1.64
N GLU A 74 25.90 23.44 2.79
CA GLU A 74 25.66 22.72 4.05
C GLU A 74 24.21 22.86 4.53
N ASN A 75 23.70 24.09 4.51
CA ASN A 75 22.31 24.37 4.90
C ASN A 75 21.32 23.69 3.94
N ALA A 76 21.57 23.76 2.64
CA ALA A 76 20.73 23.11 1.64
C ALA A 76 20.78 21.57 1.73
N ALA A 77 21.94 20.97 2.00
CA ALA A 77 22.07 19.55 2.28
C ALA A 77 21.26 19.14 3.53
N ALA A 78 21.29 19.94 4.60
CA ALA A 78 20.51 19.69 5.80
C ALA A 78 18.98 19.74 5.52
N LEU A 79 18.53 20.68 4.69
CA LEU A 79 17.13 20.75 4.24
C LEU A 79 16.73 19.51 3.43
N TRP A 80 17.58 19.02 2.52
CA TRP A 80 17.29 17.79 1.78
C TRP A 80 17.27 16.55 2.67
N SER A 81 18.17 16.48 3.64
CA SER A 81 18.17 15.41 4.64
C SER A 81 16.84 15.39 5.40
N LYS A 82 16.43 16.54 5.95
CA LYS A 82 15.14 16.74 6.61
C LYS A 82 13.97 16.34 5.71
N GLN A 83 13.92 16.81 4.47
CA GLN A 83 12.85 16.45 3.54
C GLN A 83 12.83 14.95 3.25
N SER A 84 13.98 14.28 3.10
CA SER A 84 14.02 12.83 2.89
C SER A 84 13.43 12.05 4.07
N GLU A 85 13.67 12.49 5.32
CA GLU A 85 13.06 11.89 6.50
C GLU A 85 11.55 12.14 6.51
N MET A 86 11.11 13.34 6.13
CA MET A 86 9.69 13.66 6.00
C MET A 86 8.99 12.80 4.95
N ASP A 87 9.61 12.59 3.79
CA ASP A 87 9.09 11.74 2.71
C ASP A 87 9.00 10.28 3.13
N SER A 88 9.95 9.80 3.95
CA SER A 88 9.90 8.46 4.52
C SER A 88 8.68 8.31 5.43
N VAL A 89 8.58 9.16 6.46
CA VAL A 89 7.61 8.97 7.55
C VAL A 89 6.20 9.38 7.15
N ARG A 90 6.02 10.51 6.43
CA ARG A 90 4.69 11.05 6.12
C ARG A 90 4.11 10.57 4.81
N PHE A 91 4.91 9.94 3.95
CA PHE A 91 4.45 9.51 2.63
C PHE A 91 4.71 8.02 2.40
N THR A 92 5.98 7.60 2.42
CA THR A 92 6.35 6.21 2.10
C THR A 92 5.78 5.21 3.09
N GLU A 93 5.94 5.44 4.40
CA GLU A 93 5.40 4.57 5.45
C GLU A 93 3.87 4.52 5.40
N CYS A 94 3.20 5.66 5.25
CA CYS A 94 1.74 5.71 5.14
C CYS A 94 1.21 4.96 3.90
N LEU A 95 1.91 5.06 2.76
CA LEU A 95 1.57 4.28 1.56
C LEU A 95 1.77 2.78 1.78
N SER A 96 2.82 2.39 2.50
CA SER A 96 3.11 0.99 2.84
C SER A 96 2.00 0.39 3.71
N GLU A 97 1.55 1.12 4.74
CA GLU A 97 0.41 0.72 5.55
C GLU A 97 -0.85 0.54 4.70
N TYR A 98 -1.09 1.46 3.76
CA TYR A 98 -2.25 1.40 2.88
C TYR A 98 -2.20 0.20 1.92
N VAL A 99 -1.03 -0.13 1.37
CA VAL A 99 -0.81 -1.37 0.60
C VAL A 99 -1.10 -2.60 1.48
N GLY A 100 -0.69 -2.57 2.75
CA GLY A 100 -0.99 -3.64 3.71
C GLY A 100 -2.50 -3.85 3.91
N LEU A 101 -3.25 -2.77 4.09
CA LEU A 101 -4.71 -2.82 4.26
C LEU A 101 -5.42 -3.39 3.03
N VAL A 102 -5.01 -2.97 1.83
CA VAL A 102 -5.53 -3.53 0.57
C VAL A 102 -5.18 -5.02 0.45
N GLY A 103 -3.97 -5.41 0.89
CA GLY A 103 -3.58 -6.81 1.04
C GLY A 103 -4.56 -7.62 1.90
N SER A 104 -4.93 -7.10 3.08
CA SER A 104 -5.92 -7.76 3.95
C SER A 104 -7.30 -7.88 3.32
N LEU A 105 -7.73 -6.91 2.50
CA LEU A 105 -8.97 -7.05 1.73
C LEU A 105 -8.90 -8.19 0.72
N LYS A 106 -7.77 -8.33 0.01
CA LYS A 106 -7.58 -9.45 -0.94
C LYS A 106 -7.65 -10.80 -0.24
N GLU A 107 -7.06 -10.92 0.95
CA GLU A 107 -7.16 -12.13 1.77
C GLU A 107 -8.61 -12.43 2.18
N LEU A 108 -9.39 -11.40 2.52
CA LEU A 108 -10.82 -11.55 2.82
C LEU A 108 -11.63 -12.07 1.61
N PHE A 109 -11.37 -11.57 0.40
CA PHE A 109 -11.97 -12.12 -0.82
C PHE A 109 -11.55 -13.57 -1.07
N ALA A 110 -10.27 -13.90 -0.90
CA ALA A 110 -9.76 -15.25 -1.09
C ALA A 110 -10.42 -16.24 -0.10
N GLU A 111 -10.59 -15.83 1.15
CA GLU A 111 -11.27 -16.63 2.17
C GLU A 111 -12.74 -16.86 1.82
N ARG A 112 -13.42 -15.83 1.31
CA ARG A 112 -14.80 -15.95 0.82
C ARG A 112 -14.93 -16.96 -0.31
N VAL A 113 -14.04 -16.91 -1.30
CA VAL A 113 -13.99 -17.89 -2.39
C VAL A 113 -13.74 -19.30 -1.85
N ARG A 114 -12.86 -19.45 -0.87
CA ARG A 114 -12.57 -20.75 -0.23
C ARG A 114 -13.81 -21.34 0.44
N VAL A 115 -14.56 -20.55 1.23
CA VAL A 115 -15.79 -21.00 1.89
C VAL A 115 -16.86 -21.36 0.85
N TRP A 116 -17.02 -20.55 -0.20
CA TRP A 116 -17.93 -20.84 -1.30
C TRP A 116 -17.59 -22.17 -2.00
N GLN A 117 -16.32 -22.43 -2.31
CA GLN A 117 -15.88 -23.69 -2.91
C GLN A 117 -16.18 -24.90 -2.00
N ASN A 118 -15.99 -24.75 -0.69
CA ASN A 118 -16.31 -25.80 0.28
C ASN A 118 -17.81 -26.09 0.33
N TRP A 119 -18.65 -25.05 0.32
CA TRP A 119 -20.10 -25.18 0.25
C TRP A 119 -20.55 -25.90 -1.02
N GLN A 120 -20.03 -25.50 -2.19
CA GLN A 120 -20.32 -26.15 -3.48
C GLN A 120 -19.91 -27.62 -3.50
N SER A 121 -18.74 -27.94 -2.95
CA SER A 121 -18.27 -29.33 -2.81
C SER A 121 -19.20 -30.16 -1.92
N ALA A 122 -19.63 -29.61 -0.78
CA ALA A 122 -20.60 -30.25 0.11
C ALA A 122 -21.95 -30.50 -0.58
N GLN A 123 -22.45 -29.52 -1.33
CA GLN A 123 -23.69 -29.62 -2.10
C GLN A 123 -23.62 -30.73 -3.17
N GLN A 124 -22.52 -30.81 -3.92
CA GLN A 124 -22.30 -31.87 -4.92
C GLN A 124 -22.18 -33.25 -4.28
N SER A 125 -21.48 -33.34 -3.14
CA SER A 125 -21.35 -34.60 -2.38
C SER A 125 -22.72 -35.09 -1.90
N LEU A 126 -23.55 -34.20 -1.35
CA LEU A 126 -24.90 -34.51 -0.92
C LEU A 126 -25.79 -34.95 -2.10
N ALA A 127 -25.68 -34.30 -3.25
CA ALA A 127 -26.41 -34.69 -4.45
C ALA A 127 -26.05 -36.11 -4.92
N ARG A 128 -24.76 -36.47 -4.91
CA ARG A 128 -24.31 -37.84 -5.23
C ARG A 128 -24.83 -38.87 -4.23
N LYS A 129 -24.83 -38.55 -2.92
CA LYS A 129 -25.40 -39.43 -1.89
C LYS A 129 -26.91 -39.63 -2.08
N ARG A 130 -27.66 -38.57 -2.43
CA ARG A 130 -29.10 -38.65 -2.77
C ARG A 130 -29.34 -39.57 -3.96
N GLU A 131 -28.55 -39.44 -5.02
CA GLU A 131 -28.66 -40.31 -6.20
C GLU A 131 -28.32 -41.77 -5.88
N GLN A 132 -27.27 -42.01 -5.10
CA GLN A 132 -26.89 -43.34 -4.65
C GLN A 132 -28.00 -44.00 -3.82
N LYS A 133 -28.61 -43.26 -2.89
CA LYS A 133 -29.75 -43.73 -2.10
C LYS A 133 -30.93 -44.11 -3.00
N ALA A 134 -31.32 -43.23 -3.93
CA ALA A 134 -32.41 -43.51 -4.87
C ALA A 134 -32.15 -44.77 -5.71
N ARG A 135 -30.91 -44.98 -6.18
CA ARG A 135 -30.52 -46.21 -6.90
C ARG A 135 -30.61 -47.47 -6.02
N LEU A 136 -30.26 -47.38 -4.74
CA LEU A 136 -30.36 -48.51 -3.80
C LEU A 136 -31.82 -48.87 -3.50
N GLU A 137 -32.70 -47.87 -3.35
CA GLU A 137 -34.14 -48.07 -3.16
C GLU A 137 -34.77 -48.73 -4.40
N LEU A 138 -34.45 -48.23 -5.61
CA LEU A 138 -34.93 -48.81 -6.88
C LEU A 138 -34.45 -50.25 -7.11
N SER A 139 -33.30 -50.64 -6.55
CA SER A 139 -32.77 -52.01 -6.64
C SER A 139 -33.23 -52.93 -5.51
N GLY A 140 -34.18 -52.50 -4.68
CA GLY A 140 -34.76 -53.29 -3.58
C GLY A 140 -33.82 -53.49 -2.39
N ARG A 141 -32.69 -52.77 -2.33
CA ARG A 141 -31.68 -52.87 -1.26
C ARG A 141 -31.95 -51.88 -0.13
N ASN A 142 -33.18 -51.93 0.40
CA ASN A 142 -33.70 -50.94 1.34
C ASN A 142 -32.90 -50.83 2.64
N ASP A 143 -32.36 -51.94 3.17
CA ASP A 143 -31.54 -51.91 4.38
C ASP A 143 -30.27 -51.05 4.21
N ARG A 144 -29.63 -51.15 3.04
CA ARG A 144 -28.45 -50.35 2.68
C ARG A 144 -28.80 -48.91 2.30
N ALA A 145 -30.02 -48.66 1.83
CA ALA A 145 -30.52 -47.30 1.63
C ALA A 145 -30.81 -46.62 2.97
N SER A 146 -31.35 -47.36 3.94
CA SER A 146 -31.63 -46.87 5.30
C SER A 146 -30.34 -46.53 6.05
N SER A 147 -29.26 -47.29 5.86
CA SER A 147 -27.97 -47.00 6.51
C SER A 147 -27.32 -45.70 6.01
N LEU A 148 -27.69 -45.20 4.83
CA LEU A 148 -27.21 -43.90 4.32
C LEU A 148 -27.93 -42.70 4.93
N LYS A 149 -29.04 -42.90 5.65
CA LYS A 149 -29.87 -41.81 6.14
C LYS A 149 -29.12 -40.92 7.12
N ASP A 150 -28.47 -41.50 8.13
CA ASP A 150 -27.76 -40.73 9.16
C ASP A 150 -26.59 -39.95 8.57
N GLU A 151 -25.83 -40.54 7.63
CA GLU A 151 -24.74 -39.85 6.92
C GLU A 151 -25.25 -38.72 6.02
N MET A 152 -26.45 -38.85 5.45
CA MET A 152 -27.07 -37.80 4.66
C MET A 152 -27.57 -36.66 5.53
N ASP A 153 -28.15 -36.97 6.70
CA ASP A 153 -28.61 -35.97 7.66
C ASP A 153 -27.42 -35.13 8.19
N GLU A 154 -26.26 -35.76 8.45
CA GLU A 154 -25.03 -35.04 8.80
C GLU A 154 -24.50 -34.19 7.63
N ALA A 155 -24.50 -34.73 6.40
CA ALA A 155 -24.06 -33.99 5.22
C ALA A 155 -24.95 -32.77 4.92
N VAL A 156 -26.27 -32.87 5.16
CA VAL A 156 -27.20 -31.74 5.08
C VAL A 156 -26.82 -30.67 6.10
N ARG A 157 -26.67 -31.04 7.39
CA ARG A 157 -26.29 -30.07 8.44
C ARG A 157 -24.99 -29.35 8.12
N ARG A 158 -23.98 -30.08 7.61
CA ARG A 158 -22.70 -29.48 7.22
C ARG A 158 -22.84 -28.54 6.02
N MET A 159 -23.65 -28.90 5.03
CA MET A 159 -23.93 -28.03 3.88
C MET A 159 -24.64 -26.75 4.33
N ASP A 160 -25.67 -26.86 5.20
CA ASP A 160 -26.41 -25.72 5.75
C ASP A 160 -25.50 -24.78 6.56
N GLN A 161 -24.56 -25.35 7.34
CA GLN A 161 -23.57 -24.57 8.08
C GLN A 161 -22.65 -23.78 7.15
N LEU A 162 -22.14 -24.41 6.09
CA LEU A 162 -21.26 -23.75 5.11
C LEU A 162 -22.02 -22.67 4.31
N GLU A 163 -23.31 -22.88 4.03
CA GLU A 163 -24.16 -21.87 3.41
C GLU A 163 -24.33 -20.64 4.30
N ALA A 164 -24.60 -20.87 5.60
CA ALA A 164 -24.72 -19.79 6.59
C ALA A 164 -23.40 -19.03 6.76
N GLU A 165 -22.27 -19.73 6.90
CA GLU A 165 -20.93 -19.14 7.00
C GLU A 165 -20.59 -18.30 5.76
N PHE A 166 -20.90 -18.81 4.58
CA PHE A 166 -20.70 -18.10 3.32
C PHE A 166 -21.57 -16.83 3.24
N GLY A 167 -22.83 -16.90 3.66
CA GLY A 167 -23.75 -15.76 3.71
C GLY A 167 -23.27 -14.68 4.68
N ASP A 168 -22.86 -15.08 5.88
CA ASP A 168 -22.32 -14.17 6.89
C ASP A 168 -21.01 -13.53 6.41
N LEU A 169 -20.07 -14.32 5.90
CA LEU A 169 -18.81 -13.80 5.38
C LEU A 169 -19.04 -12.80 4.24
N SER A 170 -19.92 -13.12 3.29
CA SER A 170 -20.30 -12.21 2.21
C SER A 170 -20.88 -10.88 2.74
N LYS A 171 -21.74 -10.93 3.75
CA LYS A 171 -22.29 -9.74 4.39
C LYS A 171 -21.18 -8.89 5.02
N HIS A 172 -20.31 -9.49 5.83
CA HIS A 172 -19.21 -8.78 6.48
C HIS A 172 -18.21 -8.21 5.48
N THR A 173 -17.91 -8.91 4.38
CA THR A 173 -17.04 -8.38 3.33
C THR A 173 -17.62 -7.11 2.69
N ARG A 174 -18.93 -7.08 2.41
CA ARG A 174 -19.60 -5.86 1.89
C ARG A 174 -19.51 -4.69 2.86
N GLU A 175 -19.77 -4.95 4.14
CA GLU A 175 -19.68 -3.93 5.18
C GLU A 175 -18.24 -3.40 5.31
N GLU A 176 -17.24 -4.27 5.24
CA GLU A 176 -15.83 -3.88 5.34
C GLU A 176 -15.36 -3.04 4.14
N ILE A 177 -15.74 -3.42 2.93
CA ILE A 177 -15.45 -2.63 1.73
C ILE A 177 -16.10 -1.25 1.83
N GLY A 178 -17.36 -1.17 2.26
CA GLY A 178 -18.04 0.11 2.46
C GLY A 178 -17.34 1.00 3.50
N ARG A 179 -16.86 0.41 4.60
CA ARG A 179 -16.06 1.13 5.61
C ARG A 179 -14.74 1.62 5.04
N PHE A 180 -14.02 0.75 4.33
CA PHE A 180 -12.75 1.06 3.69
C PHE A 180 -12.88 2.25 2.74
N GLU A 181 -13.84 2.22 1.80
CA GLU A 181 -14.01 3.30 0.81
C GLU A 181 -14.28 4.68 1.42
N VAL A 182 -15.06 4.74 2.50
CA VAL A 182 -15.43 6.00 3.16
C VAL A 182 -14.27 6.58 3.95
N GLN A 183 -13.58 5.76 4.74
CA GLN A 183 -12.48 6.21 5.59
C GLN A 183 -11.26 6.56 4.74
N ARG A 184 -10.91 5.68 3.83
CA ARG A 184 -9.58 5.67 3.21
C ARG A 184 -9.41 6.67 2.09
N ARG A 185 -10.50 7.10 1.44
CA ARG A 185 -10.48 8.23 0.51
C ARG A 185 -10.00 9.52 1.17
N ARG A 186 -10.39 9.76 2.42
CA ARG A 186 -9.99 10.96 3.17
C ARG A 186 -8.54 10.85 3.60
N ASP A 187 -8.15 9.70 4.13
CA ASP A 187 -6.78 9.44 4.60
C ASP A 187 -5.76 9.60 3.46
N MET A 188 -6.01 8.99 2.28
CA MET A 188 -5.11 9.12 1.13
C MET A 188 -4.96 10.57 0.69
N ARG A 189 -6.07 11.31 0.62
CA ARG A 189 -6.02 12.74 0.28
C ARG A 189 -5.17 13.51 1.29
N GLN A 190 -5.31 13.21 2.59
CA GLN A 190 -4.57 13.87 3.65
C GLN A 190 -3.06 13.57 3.55
N ILE A 191 -2.68 12.32 3.28
CA ILE A 191 -1.27 11.92 3.05
C ILE A 191 -0.63 12.76 1.93
N PHE A 192 -1.31 12.93 0.79
CA PHE A 192 -0.80 13.77 -0.30
C PHE A 192 -0.70 15.25 0.07
N ILE A 193 -1.67 15.79 0.82
CA ILE A 193 -1.64 17.19 1.26
C ILE A 193 -0.45 17.42 2.18
N GLU A 194 -0.26 16.56 3.19
CA GLU A 194 0.84 16.70 4.16
C GLU A 194 2.21 16.57 3.50
N TYR A 195 2.34 15.67 2.53
CA TYR A 195 3.54 15.56 1.70
C TYR A 195 3.83 16.85 0.93
N LEU A 196 2.83 17.39 0.21
CA LEU A 196 2.98 18.60 -0.59
C LEU A 196 3.27 19.83 0.26
N GLU A 197 2.61 19.96 1.43
CA GLU A 197 2.87 21.04 2.39
C GLU A 197 4.30 20.97 2.92
N SER A 198 4.78 19.77 3.28
CA SER A 198 6.19 19.58 3.69
C SER A 198 7.14 19.98 2.57
N LEU A 199 6.85 19.57 1.33
CA LEU A 199 7.69 19.87 0.18
C LEU A 199 7.76 21.38 -0.09
N ILE A 200 6.62 22.07 -0.07
CA ILE A 200 6.55 23.54 -0.23
C ILE A 200 7.35 24.24 0.87
N GLN A 201 7.23 23.79 2.12
CA GLN A 201 7.98 24.37 3.23
C GLN A 201 9.49 24.25 3.02
N THR A 202 9.98 23.05 2.68
CA THR A 202 11.41 22.84 2.41
C THR A 202 11.90 23.66 1.22
N HIS A 203 11.12 23.73 0.13
CA HIS A 203 11.49 24.56 -1.01
C HIS A 203 11.48 26.06 -0.70
N THR A 204 10.62 26.52 0.20
CA THR A 204 10.62 27.92 0.68
C THR A 204 11.87 28.20 1.52
N GLU A 205 12.20 27.32 2.46
CA GLU A 205 13.43 27.41 3.27
C GLU A 205 14.69 27.35 2.37
N MET A 206 14.66 26.55 1.30
CA MET A 206 15.74 26.45 0.32
C MET A 206 15.95 27.77 -0.43
N LEU A 207 14.87 28.45 -0.83
CA LEU A 207 14.96 29.77 -1.46
C LEU A 207 15.63 30.78 -0.51
N ASP A 208 15.22 30.82 0.75
CA ASP A 208 15.82 31.71 1.76
C ASP A 208 17.33 31.45 1.94
N VAL A 209 17.76 30.19 1.87
CA VAL A 209 19.18 29.81 1.93
C VAL A 209 19.95 30.37 0.74
N TRP A 210 19.42 30.24 -0.47
CA TRP A 210 20.08 30.74 -1.69
C TRP A 210 20.03 32.27 -1.82
N GLU A 211 18.95 32.92 -1.40
CA GLU A 211 18.84 34.38 -1.40
C GLU A 211 19.87 35.04 -0.47
N LYS A 212 20.25 34.38 0.64
CA LYS A 212 21.35 34.85 1.51
C LYS A 212 22.72 34.80 0.85
N PHE A 213 22.92 33.90 -0.12
CA PHE A 213 24.18 33.78 -0.85
C PHE A 213 24.30 34.80 -2.00
N GLU A 214 23.17 35.26 -2.57
CA GLU A 214 23.16 36.17 -3.71
C GLU A 214 24.09 37.39 -3.56
N PRO A 215 24.11 38.13 -2.43
CA PRO A 215 24.95 39.31 -2.28
C PRO A 215 26.46 39.00 -2.35
N GLU A 216 26.88 37.84 -1.87
CA GLU A 216 28.27 37.41 -1.87
C GLU A 216 28.78 37.18 -3.29
N THR A 217 27.94 36.65 -4.19
CA THR A 217 28.32 36.49 -5.61
C THR A 217 28.54 37.83 -6.32
N ARG A 218 27.76 38.86 -5.98
CA ARG A 218 27.90 40.21 -6.55
C ARG A 218 29.20 40.88 -6.11
N SER A 219 29.68 40.56 -4.91
CA SER A 219 30.93 41.11 -4.35
C SER A 219 32.20 40.64 -5.06
N ILE A 220 32.14 39.53 -5.81
CA ILE A 220 33.29 38.98 -6.56
C ILE A 220 33.63 39.84 -7.78
N PHE A 221 32.62 40.46 -8.38
CA PHE A 221 32.76 41.25 -9.62
C PHE A 221 32.88 42.77 -9.38
N ALA A 222 32.76 43.22 -8.13
CA ALA A 222 32.84 44.62 -7.72
C ALA A 222 34.26 44.98 -7.27
#